data_AF-A0A196S711-F1
#
_entry.id   AF-A0A196S711-F1
#
_cell.length_a   1.000
_cell.length_b   1.000
_cell.length_c   1.000
_cell.angle_alpha   90.00
_cell.angle_beta   90.00
_cell.angle_gamma   90.00
#
_symmetry.space_group_name_H-M   'P 1'
#
loop_
_entity.id
_entity.type
_entity.pdbx_description
1 polymer ?
#
loop_
_entity_poly.entity_id
_entity_poly.type
_entity_poly.pdbx_seq_one_letter_code
_entity_poly.pdbx_strand_id
1 'polypeptide(L)'
;MARARRSNSNGLVWTVEQIVSAVYIVVAILAMIGTSTASTFGVAIFFLMLWNVIILIGLFVWYFLNTSYFKDSDLFHGMYCGVTLIEGLNILVEAVLLIAESSAISGIQGTSFTKAMYILLAIVSVFVSVMQFVYVKTAFYSKRK
;
A
#
# COMPACT_ATOMS: atom_id res chain seq x y z
N MET A 1 -25.48 -16.96 -32.00
CA MET A 1 -24.81 -15.79 -31.39
C MET A 1 -24.22 -16.19 -30.06
N ALA A 2 -22.91 -16.49 -30.03
CA ALA A 2 -22.22 -16.85 -28.81
C ALA A 2 -21.93 -15.58 -27.98
N ARG A 3 -22.65 -15.40 -26.86
CA ARG A 3 -22.25 -14.45 -25.81
C ARG A 3 -20.96 -14.97 -25.21
N ALA A 4 -19.84 -14.41 -25.64
CA ALA A 4 -18.57 -14.58 -24.94
C ALA A 4 -18.78 -14.15 -23.48
N ARG A 5 -18.70 -15.12 -22.55
CA ARG A 5 -18.56 -14.84 -21.12
C ARG A 5 -17.29 -14.02 -20.97
N ARG A 6 -17.41 -12.68 -20.89
CA ARG A 6 -16.33 -11.84 -20.38
C ARG A 6 -16.06 -12.34 -18.97
N SER A 7 -14.98 -13.09 -18.82
CA SER A 7 -14.40 -13.43 -17.53
C SER A 7 -14.33 -12.14 -16.72
N ASN A 8 -14.90 -12.16 -15.52
CA ASN A 8 -14.99 -11.03 -14.61
C ASN A 8 -13.61 -10.76 -13.97
N SER A 9 -12.60 -10.52 -14.81
CA SER A 9 -11.20 -10.31 -14.43
C SER A 9 -11.05 -9.15 -13.43
N ASN A 10 -11.97 -8.19 -13.48
CA ASN A 10 -12.01 -7.10 -12.53
C ASN A 10 -12.16 -7.65 -11.11
N GLY A 11 -13.14 -8.51 -10.84
CA GLY A 11 -13.36 -9.07 -9.50
C GLY A 11 -12.13 -9.75 -8.89
N LEU A 12 -11.31 -10.41 -9.71
CA LEU A 12 -10.05 -11.04 -9.28
C LEU A 12 -8.98 -10.02 -8.88
N VAL A 13 -8.84 -8.93 -9.63
CA VAL A 13 -7.87 -7.85 -9.35
C VAL A 13 -8.16 -7.19 -8.00
N TRP A 14 -9.43 -6.94 -7.68
CA TRP A 14 -9.83 -6.40 -6.36
C TRP A 14 -9.41 -7.32 -5.21
N THR A 15 -9.49 -8.64 -5.39
CA THR A 15 -9.10 -9.59 -4.34
C THR A 15 -7.59 -9.62 -4.13
N VAL A 16 -6.80 -9.54 -5.21
CA VAL A 16 -5.33 -9.54 -5.14
C VAL A 16 -4.80 -8.28 -4.45
N GLU A 17 -5.34 -7.10 -4.78
CA GLU A 17 -5.00 -5.83 -4.13
C GLU A 17 -5.23 -5.85 -2.61
N GLN A 18 -6.35 -6.43 -2.19
CA GLN A 18 -6.69 -6.57 -0.78
C GLN A 18 -5.69 -7.48 -0.05
N ILE A 19 -5.30 -8.59 -0.68
CA ILE A 19 -4.30 -9.50 -0.13
C ILE A 19 -2.95 -8.79 -0.02
N VAL A 20 -2.52 -8.06 -1.06
CA VAL A 20 -1.25 -7.32 -1.06
C VAL A 20 -1.24 -6.21 -0.01
N SER A 21 -2.35 -5.47 0.14
CA SER A 21 -2.50 -4.45 1.18
C SER A 21 -2.48 -5.04 2.59
N ALA A 22 -3.13 -6.20 2.79
CA ALA A 22 -3.10 -6.91 4.06
C ALA A 22 -1.68 -7.41 4.41
N VAL A 23 -0.95 -7.93 3.42
CA VAL A 23 0.46 -8.33 3.58
C VAL A 23 1.32 -7.12 3.95
N TYR A 24 1.12 -5.97 3.30
CA TYR A 24 1.81 -4.74 3.66
C TYR A 24 1.55 -4.33 5.11
N ILE A 25 0.29 -4.34 5.55
CA ILE A 25 -0.08 -4.00 6.93
C ILE A 25 0.67 -4.90 7.93
N VAL A 26 0.68 -6.22 7.71
CA VAL A 26 1.36 -7.17 8.61
C VAL A 26 2.87 -6.91 8.62
N VAL A 27 3.48 -6.74 7.45
CA VAL A 27 4.93 -6.50 7.32
C VAL A 27 5.32 -5.16 7.95
N ALA A 28 4.51 -4.11 7.77
CA ALA A 28 4.71 -2.80 8.37
C ALA A 28 4.58 -2.86 9.89
N ILE A 29 3.61 -3.62 10.45
CA ILE A 29 3.49 -3.81 11.90
C ILE A 29 4.72 -4.52 12.47
N LEU A 30 5.21 -5.57 11.82
CA LEU A 30 6.42 -6.27 12.24
C LEU A 30 7.66 -5.36 12.16
N ALA A 31 7.76 -4.54 11.12
CA ALA A 31 8.81 -3.55 10.98
C ALA A 31 8.76 -2.49 12.07
N MET A 32 7.57 -1.97 12.35
CA MET A 32 7.29 -0.96 13.38
C MET A 32 7.80 -1.42 14.76
N ILE A 33 7.58 -2.69 15.12
CA ILE A 33 8.09 -3.29 16.36
C ILE A 33 9.64 -3.26 16.39
N GLY A 34 10.29 -3.51 15.25
CA GLY A 34 11.76 -3.52 15.12
C GLY A 34 12.42 -2.13 15.06
N THR A 35 11.74 -1.11 14.53
CA THR A 35 12.28 0.26 14.37
C THR A 35 12.32 1.09 15.66
N SER A 36 11.57 0.70 16.69
CA SER A 36 11.32 1.53 17.87
C SER A 36 12.54 1.77 18.79
N THR A 37 13.74 1.27 18.46
CA THR A 37 14.90 1.28 19.37
C THR A 37 16.20 1.87 18.80
N ALA A 38 16.23 2.32 17.53
CA ALA A 38 17.53 2.57 16.84
C ALA A 38 17.89 4.04 16.51
N SER A 39 16.95 4.90 16.10
CA SER A 39 17.29 6.29 15.68
C SER A 39 16.06 7.23 15.66
N THR A 40 16.28 8.54 15.82
CA THR A 40 15.23 9.58 15.72
C THR A 40 14.60 9.64 14.32
N PHE A 41 15.37 9.31 13.28
CA PHE A 41 14.89 9.20 11.90
C PHE A 41 14.06 7.91 11.69
N GLY A 42 14.44 6.81 12.34
CA GLY A 42 13.64 5.57 12.41
C GLY A 42 12.29 5.77 13.10
N VAL A 43 12.21 6.67 14.10
CA VAL A 43 10.93 7.07 14.71
C VAL A 43 10.05 7.85 13.73
N ALA A 44 10.62 8.71 12.89
CA ALA A 44 9.85 9.39 11.84
C ALA A 44 9.32 8.41 10.78
N ILE A 45 10.14 7.43 10.38
CA ILE A 45 9.73 6.32 9.50
C ILE A 45 8.62 5.50 10.15
N PHE A 46 8.72 5.21 11.44
CA PHE A 46 7.68 4.50 12.20
C PHE A 46 6.32 5.23 12.14
N PHE A 47 6.30 6.55 12.33
CA PHE A 47 5.05 7.31 12.26
C PHE A 47 4.48 7.37 10.84
N LEU A 48 5.33 7.43 9.80
CA LEU A 48 4.89 7.35 8.41
C LEU A 48 4.30 5.97 8.07
N MET A 49 4.96 4.89 8.50
CA MET A 49 4.44 3.52 8.40
C MET A 49 3.09 3.38 9.09
N LEU A 50 2.98 3.89 10.32
CA LEU A 50 1.74 3.84 11.08
C LEU A 50 0.62 4.60 10.38
N TRP A 51 0.92 5.76 9.82
CA TRP A 51 -0.03 6.58 9.07
C TRP A 51 -0.55 5.85 7.83
N ASN A 52 0.34 5.25 7.04
CA ASN A 52 -0.02 4.47 5.84
C ASN A 52 -0.86 3.24 6.22
N VAL A 53 -0.51 2.54 7.30
CA VAL A 53 -1.31 1.42 7.83
C VAL A 53 -2.72 1.87 8.21
N ILE A 54 -2.87 3.02 8.87
CA ILE A 54 -4.19 3.57 9.25
C ILE A 54 -5.02 3.88 8.00
N ILE A 55 -4.43 4.50 6.97
CA ILE A 55 -5.14 4.82 5.72
C ILE A 55 -5.60 3.53 5.02
N LEU A 56 -4.73 2.52 4.92
CA LEU A 56 -5.07 1.24 4.31
C LEU A 56 -6.19 0.50 5.05
N ILE A 57 -6.17 0.51 6.39
CA ILE A 57 -7.28 -0.03 7.20
C ILE A 57 -8.57 0.76 6.95
N GLY A 58 -8.49 2.09 6.91
CA GLY A 58 -9.62 2.95 6.60
C GLY A 58 -10.23 2.67 5.23
N LEU A 59 -9.39 2.50 4.20
CA LEU A 59 -9.80 2.09 2.86
C LEU A 59 -10.44 0.69 2.86
N PHE A 60 -9.88 -0.25 3.62
CA PHE A 60 -10.42 -1.60 3.73
C PHE A 60 -11.82 -1.60 4.35
N VAL A 61 -12.00 -0.88 5.47
CA VAL A 61 -13.28 -0.73 6.16
C VAL A 61 -14.29 0.01 5.29
N TRP A 62 -13.88 1.11 4.65
CA TRP A 62 -14.76 1.86 3.74
C TRP A 62 -15.28 0.94 2.64
N TYR A 63 -14.39 0.23 1.96
CA TYR A 63 -14.76 -0.69 0.89
C TYR A 63 -15.82 -1.70 1.35
N PHE A 64 -15.60 -2.35 2.50
CA PHE A 64 -16.51 -3.36 3.02
C PHE A 64 -17.89 -2.78 3.38
N LEU A 65 -17.90 -1.62 4.07
CA LEU A 65 -19.15 -0.95 4.46
C LEU A 65 -19.95 -0.43 3.26
N ASN A 66 -19.28 -0.08 2.17
CA ASN A 66 -19.90 0.59 1.02
C ASN A 66 -19.91 -0.27 -0.24
N THR A 67 -19.66 -1.58 -0.13
CA THR A 67 -19.52 -2.49 -1.28
C THR A 67 -20.69 -2.41 -2.27
N SER A 68 -21.91 -2.15 -1.78
CA SER A 68 -23.12 -1.93 -2.58
C SER A 68 -23.09 -0.60 -3.35
N TYR A 69 -22.67 0.49 -2.71
CA TYR A 69 -22.61 1.84 -3.31
C TYR A 69 -21.45 2.02 -4.29
N PHE A 70 -20.38 1.23 -4.15
CA PHE A 70 -19.24 1.23 -5.06
C PHE A 70 -19.60 0.88 -6.50
N LYS A 71 -20.54 -0.05 -6.68
CA LYS A 71 -21.01 -0.43 -8.01
C LYS A 71 -21.84 0.68 -8.65
N ASP A 72 -22.67 1.35 -7.86
CA ASP A 72 -23.74 2.19 -8.40
C ASP A 72 -23.40 3.69 -8.45
N SER A 73 -22.44 4.18 -7.65
CA SER A 73 -22.08 5.60 -7.62
C SER A 73 -20.69 5.88 -8.16
N ASP A 74 -20.59 6.77 -9.15
CA ASP A 74 -19.31 7.22 -9.72
C ASP A 74 -18.52 8.10 -8.76
N LEU A 75 -19.21 8.83 -7.88
CA LEU A 75 -18.61 9.69 -6.87
C LEU A 75 -17.85 8.87 -5.82
N PHE A 76 -18.49 7.88 -5.20
CA PHE A 76 -17.87 7.02 -4.19
C PHE A 76 -16.72 6.19 -4.78
N HIS A 77 -16.91 5.69 -6.01
CA HIS A 77 -15.86 4.96 -6.73
C HIS A 77 -14.65 5.84 -7.06
N GLY A 78 -14.89 7.07 -7.55
CA GLY A 78 -13.83 8.04 -7.87
C GLY A 78 -13.07 8.52 -6.65
N MET A 79 -13.77 8.78 -5.53
CA MET A 79 -13.14 9.16 -4.26
C MET A 79 -12.22 8.06 -3.73
N TYR A 80 -12.67 6.81 -3.72
CA TYR A 80 -11.85 5.68 -3.31
C TYR A 80 -10.61 5.54 -4.18
N CYS A 81 -10.77 5.55 -5.50
CA CYS A 81 -9.65 5.50 -6.43
C CYS A 81 -8.66 6.65 -6.20
N GLY A 82 -9.15 7.86 -5.90
CA GLY A 82 -8.32 9.02 -5.59
C GLY A 82 -7.52 8.86 -4.30
N VAL A 83 -8.16 8.43 -3.21
CA VAL A 83 -7.48 8.21 -1.92
C VAL A 83 -6.49 7.04 -2.04
N THR A 84 -6.85 5.97 -2.74
CA THR A 84 -5.97 4.84 -3.02
C THR A 84 -4.72 5.25 -3.83
N LEU A 85 -4.86 6.17 -4.79
CA LEU A 85 -3.73 6.68 -5.55
C LEU A 85 -2.77 7.52 -4.69
N ILE A 86 -3.33 8.40 -3.86
CA ILE A 86 -2.55 9.23 -2.92
C ILE A 86 -1.81 8.32 -1.94
N GLU A 87 -2.46 7.27 -1.46
CA GLU A 87 -1.83 6.29 -0.58
C GLU A 87 -0.68 5.54 -1.27
N GLY A 88 -0.89 5.09 -2.51
CA GLY A 88 0.19 4.48 -3.30
C GLY A 88 1.41 5.42 -3.47
N LEU A 89 1.19 6.73 -3.61
CA LEU A 89 2.28 7.72 -3.65
C LEU A 89 2.96 7.90 -2.29
N ASN A 90 2.20 7.93 -1.19
CA ASN A 90 2.78 8.02 0.16
C ASN A 90 3.68 6.81 0.47
N ILE A 91 3.24 5.61 0.11
CA ILE A 91 4.03 4.38 0.26
C ILE A 91 5.31 4.43 -0.59
N LEU A 92 5.26 5.05 -1.78
CA LEU A 92 6.47 5.24 -2.61
C LEU A 92 7.47 6.21 -1.97
N VAL A 93 6.98 7.30 -1.37
CA VAL A 93 7.83 8.24 -0.63
C VAL A 93 8.46 7.56 0.58
N GLU A 94 7.70 6.72 1.29
CA GLU A 94 8.21 5.91 2.40
C GLU A 94 9.37 5.00 1.96
N ALA A 95 9.24 4.34 0.80
CA ALA A 95 10.30 3.50 0.25
C ALA A 95 11.62 4.27 0.04
N VAL A 96 11.54 5.51 -0.44
CA VAL A 96 12.72 6.38 -0.62
C VAL A 96 13.36 6.71 0.73
N LEU A 97 12.55 7.01 1.75
CA LEU A 97 13.04 7.31 3.09
C LEU A 97 13.71 6.10 3.76
N LEU A 98 13.17 4.89 3.55
CA LEU A 98 13.77 3.64 4.02
C LEU A 98 15.16 3.39 3.41
N ILE A 99 15.32 3.67 2.11
CA ILE A 99 16.62 3.57 1.42
C ILE A 99 17.61 4.61 1.94
N ALA A 100 17.14 5.85 2.14
CA ALA A 100 17.95 6.93 2.70
C ALA A 100 18.45 6.58 4.10
N GLU A 101 17.57 6.10 4.98
CA GLU A 101 17.95 5.68 6.33
C GLU A 101 18.89 4.48 6.31
N SER A 102 18.61 3.48 5.48
CA SER A 102 19.51 2.34 5.27
C SER A 102 20.93 2.76 4.88
N SER A 103 21.07 3.89 4.17
CA SER A 103 22.36 4.46 3.78
C SER A 103 22.99 5.22 4.95
N ALA A 104 22.21 5.99 5.71
CA ALA A 104 22.66 6.74 6.87
C ALA A 104 23.22 5.83 7.98
N ILE A 105 22.56 4.69 8.26
CA ILE A 105 22.99 3.76 9.31
C ILE A 105 24.14 2.82 8.88
N SER A 106 24.58 2.90 7.62
CA SER A 106 25.59 1.99 7.05
C SER A 106 26.98 2.11 7.69
N GLY A 107 27.27 3.22 8.37
CA GLY A 107 28.51 3.46 9.10
C GLY A 107 28.50 3.05 10.58
N ILE A 108 27.37 2.55 11.11
CA ILE A 108 27.21 2.23 12.53
C ILE A 108 27.42 0.71 12.74
N GLN A 109 28.31 0.31 13.66
CA GLN A 109 28.49 -1.10 14.01
C GLN A 109 27.23 -1.68 14.68
N GLY A 110 26.85 -2.90 14.29
CA GLY A 110 25.71 -3.62 14.88
C GLY A 110 24.35 -3.37 14.21
N THR A 111 24.26 -2.53 13.18
CA THR A 111 22.99 -2.18 12.51
C THR A 111 22.66 -3.00 11.26
N SER A 112 23.47 -4.02 10.95
CA SER A 112 23.34 -4.82 9.71
C SER A 112 21.97 -5.45 9.52
N PHE A 113 21.33 -5.90 10.61
CA PHE A 113 19.99 -6.47 10.58
C PHE A 113 18.93 -5.41 10.25
N THR A 114 18.96 -4.26 10.92
CA THR A 114 18.06 -3.12 10.67
C THR A 114 18.18 -2.62 9.23
N LYS A 115 19.40 -2.56 8.71
CA LYS A 115 19.67 -2.21 7.31
C LYS A 115 18.99 -3.17 6.34
N ALA A 116 19.13 -4.48 6.57
CA ALA A 116 18.47 -5.49 5.73
C ALA A 116 16.94 -5.36 5.77
N MET A 117 16.37 -5.06 6.95
CA MET A 117 14.93 -4.83 7.09
C MET A 117 14.45 -3.59 6.34
N TYR A 118 15.18 -2.47 6.41
CA TYR A 118 14.83 -1.26 5.64
C TYR A 118 14.84 -1.48 4.13
N ILE A 119 15.83 -2.18 3.62
CA ILE A 119 15.91 -2.52 2.19
C ILE A 119 14.72 -3.41 1.79
N LEU A 120 14.42 -4.43 2.60
CA LEU A 120 13.31 -5.33 2.33
C LEU A 120 11.96 -4.60 2.35
N LEU A 121 11.75 -3.72 3.33
CA LEU A 121 10.56 -2.87 3.42
C LEU A 121 10.43 -1.91 2.25
N ALA A 122 11.54 -1.32 1.80
CA ALA A 122 11.53 -0.44 0.64
C ALA A 122 11.07 -1.20 -0.62
N ILE A 123 11.56 -2.42 -0.84
CA ILE A 123 11.14 -3.26 -1.98
C ILE A 123 9.65 -3.59 -1.90
N VAL A 124 9.16 -4.00 -0.74
CA VAL A 124 7.74 -4.31 -0.52
C VAL A 124 6.88 -3.07 -0.75
N SER A 125 7.30 -1.91 -0.26
CA SER A 125 6.61 -0.63 -0.43
C SER A 125 6.47 -0.25 -1.90
N VAL A 126 7.54 -0.38 -2.70
CA VAL A 126 7.50 -0.15 -4.15
C VAL A 126 6.50 -1.09 -4.82
N PHE A 127 6.52 -2.38 -4.48
CA PHE A 127 5.60 -3.35 -5.06
C PHE A 127 4.13 -3.01 -4.76
N VAL A 128 3.84 -2.66 -3.50
CA VAL A 128 2.50 -2.26 -3.07
C VAL A 128 2.05 -0.98 -3.79
N SER A 129 2.92 0.02 -3.88
CA SER A 129 2.63 1.26 -4.62
C SER A 129 2.27 1.01 -6.09
N VAL A 130 3.03 0.15 -6.77
CA VAL A 130 2.76 -0.23 -8.17
C VAL A 130 1.42 -0.93 -8.31
N MET A 131 1.09 -1.84 -7.39
CA MET A 131 -0.20 -2.54 -7.38
C MET A 131 -1.35 -1.52 -7.22
N GLN A 132 -1.30 -0.66 -6.21
CA GLN A 132 -2.32 0.40 -6.01
C GLN A 132 -2.53 1.25 -7.28
N PHE A 133 -1.46 1.57 -8.01
CA PHE A 133 -1.53 2.29 -9.29
C PHE A 133 -2.23 1.49 -10.40
N VAL A 134 -1.89 0.21 -10.54
CA VAL A 134 -2.52 -0.71 -11.51
C VAL A 134 -4.00 -0.89 -11.20
N TYR A 135 -4.35 -0.96 -9.92
CA TYR A 135 -5.72 -1.03 -9.47
C TYR A 135 -6.52 0.21 -9.81
N VAL A 136 -6.04 1.39 -9.42
CA VAL A 136 -6.71 2.67 -9.71
C VAL A 136 -6.94 2.80 -11.22
N LYS A 137 -5.92 2.50 -12.02
CA LYS A 137 -6.03 2.49 -13.49
C LYS A 137 -7.17 1.57 -13.95
N THR A 138 -7.18 0.31 -13.48
CA THR A 138 -8.17 -0.70 -13.91
C THR A 138 -9.59 -0.33 -13.45
N ALA A 139 -9.74 0.17 -12.23
CA ALA A 139 -10.99 0.63 -11.64
C ALA A 139 -11.55 1.86 -12.37
N PHE A 140 -10.71 2.82 -12.81
CA PHE A 140 -11.16 3.95 -13.62
C PHE A 140 -11.66 3.53 -15.02
N TYR A 141 -10.99 2.58 -15.67
CA TYR A 141 -11.39 2.12 -17.01
C TYR A 141 -12.59 1.17 -17.00
N SER A 142 -12.94 0.56 -15.87
CA SER A 142 -14.11 -0.33 -15.80
C SER A 142 -15.45 0.40 -15.83
N LYS A 143 -15.51 1.66 -15.37
CA LYS A 143 -16.74 2.47 -15.36
C LYS A 143 -16.98 3.32 -16.61
N ARG A 144 -15.98 3.48 -17.49
CA ARG A 144 -16.13 4.20 -18.78
C ARG A 144 -16.75 3.35 -19.90
N LYS A 145 -17.22 2.12 -19.62
CA LYS A 145 -17.73 1.18 -20.62
C LYS A 145 -19.22 0.97 -20.50
#